data_AF-A0A5C7SRF7-F1
#
_entry.id   AF-A0A5C7SRF7-F1
#
_cell.length_a   1.000
_cell.length_b   1.000
_cell.length_c   1.000
_cell.angle_alpha   90.00
_cell.angle_beta   90.00
_cell.angle_gamma   90.00
#
_symmetry.space_group_name_H-M   'P 1'
#
loop_
_entity.id
_entity.type
_entity.pdbx_description
1 polymer ?
#
loop_
_entity_poly.entity_id
_entity_poly.type
_entity_poly.pdbx_seq_one_letter_code
_entity_poly.pdbx_strand_id
1 'polypeptide(L)' 'ELNEAKAISDRDMLKQLKPKLDQAVEEVIKQGNYDLVLERGAVVDVKPQYEITRQVIQRMNSLR' A
#
# COMPACT_ATOMS: atom_id res chain seq x y z
N GLU A 1 -26.56 -13.19 -5.63
CA GLU A 1 -25.65 -13.91 -6.54
C GLU A 1 -24.54 -13.05 -7.17
N LEU A 2 -24.76 -12.23 -8.21
CA LEU A 2 -23.67 -11.45 -8.86
C LEU A 2 -22.92 -10.49 -7.92
N ASN A 3 -23.64 -9.80 -7.03
CA ASN A 3 -23.03 -8.88 -6.05
C ASN A 3 -22.23 -9.61 -4.97
N GLU A 4 -22.66 -10.81 -4.56
CA GLU A 4 -21.95 -11.62 -3.55
C GLU A 4 -20.69 -12.25 -4.15
N ALA A 5 -20.77 -12.77 -5.38
CA ALA A 5 -19.63 -13.29 -6.10
C ALA A 5 -18.53 -12.22 -6.29
N LYS A 6 -18.94 -10.99 -6.64
CA LYS A 6 -18.01 -9.85 -6.74
C LYS A 6 -17.38 -9.50 -5.39
N ALA A 7 -18.17 -9.45 -4.31
CA ALA A 7 -17.66 -9.14 -2.98
C ALA A 7 -16.64 -10.19 -2.48
N ILE A 8 -16.86 -11.48 -2.80
CA ILE A 8 -15.92 -12.55 -2.47
C ILE A 8 -14.63 -12.40 -3.28
N SER A 9 -14.74 -12.17 -4.60
CA SER A 9 -13.58 -11.98 -5.48
C SER A 9 -12.72 -10.78 -5.07
N ASP A 10 -13.36 -9.64 -4.77
CA ASP A 10 -12.67 -8.45 -4.28
C ASP A 10 -11.93 -8.74 -2.96
N ARG A 11 -12.56 -9.50 -2.05
CA ARG A 11 -11.98 -9.86 -0.76
C ARG A 11 -10.78 -10.83 -0.90
N ASP A 12 -10.85 -11.78 -1.82
CA ASP A 12 -9.75 -12.70 -2.09
C ASP A 12 -8.58 -12.01 -2.79
N MET A 13 -8.86 -11.07 -3.70
CA MET A 13 -7.85 -10.19 -4.27
C MET A 13 -7.15 -9.37 -3.18
N LEU A 14 -7.90 -8.80 -2.24
CA LEU A 14 -7.33 -8.05 -1.12
C LEU A 14 -6.43 -8.93 -0.23
N LYS A 15 -6.79 -10.20 0.02
CA LYS A 15 -5.94 -11.14 0.77
C LYS A 15 -4.60 -11.40 0.07
N GLN A 16 -4.58 -11.44 -1.25
CA GLN A 16 -3.35 -11.64 -2.02
C GLN A 16 -2.51 -10.37 -2.14
N LEU A 17 -3.15 -9.21 -2.23
CA LEU A 17 -2.47 -7.92 -2.38
C LEU A 17 -1.89 -7.42 -1.06
N LYS A 18 -2.54 -7.70 0.08
CA LYS A 18 -2.10 -7.21 1.38
C LYS A 18 -0.65 -7.58 1.73
N PRO A 19 -0.20 -8.84 1.61
CA PRO A 19 1.20 -9.19 1.88
C PRO A 19 2.19 -8.46 0.96
N LYS A 20 1.84 -8.30 -0.33
CA LYS A 20 2.68 -7.59 -1.30
C LYS A 20 2.78 -6.09 -0.98
N LEU A 21 1.68 -5.50 -0.52
CA LEU A 21 1.65 -4.12 -0.05
C LEU A 21 2.50 -3.95 1.20
N ASP A 22 2.31 -4.82 2.21
CA ASP A 22 3.05 -4.78 3.47
C ASP A 22 4.57 -4.89 3.21
N GLN A 23 4.99 -5.80 2.32
CA GLN A 23 6.39 -5.92 1.89
C GLN A 23 6.89 -4.65 1.17
N ALA A 24 6.12 -4.12 0.21
CA ALA A 24 6.51 -2.92 -0.52
C ALA A 24 6.68 -1.70 0.39
N VAL A 25 5.81 -1.57 1.41
CA VAL A 25 5.92 -0.53 2.43
C VAL A 25 7.20 -0.68 3.24
N GLU A 26 7.49 -1.89 3.75
CA GLU A 26 8.68 -2.14 4.56
C GLU A 26 9.98 -1.80 3.82
N GLU A 27 10.04 -2.14 2.53
CA GLU A 27 11.22 -1.86 1.71
C GLU A 27 11.41 -0.36 1.45
N VAL A 28 10.32 0.37 1.16
CA VAL A 28 10.38 1.83 0.98
C VAL A 28 10.76 2.53 2.28
N ILE A 29 10.26 2.05 3.42
CA ILE A 29 10.62 2.55 4.75
C ILE A 29 12.14 2.42 4.98
N LYS A 30 12.70 1.23 4.75
CA LYS A 30 14.14 0.96 4.91
C LYS A 30 14.99 1.78 3.95
N GLN A 31 14.60 1.89 2.68
CA GLN A 31 15.36 2.65 1.67
C GLN A 31 15.34 4.16 1.92
N GLY A 32 14.21 4.68 2.41
CA GLY A 32 14.04 6.09 2.70
C GLY A 32 14.50 6.52 4.10
N ASN A 33 14.98 5.57 4.92
CA ASN A 33 15.32 5.79 6.34
C ASN A 33 14.19 6.45 7.13
N TYR A 34 12.96 5.96 6.96
CA TYR A 34 11.81 6.43 7.72
C TYR A 34 11.66 5.63 9.01
N ASP A 35 11.40 6.32 10.12
CA ASP A 35 11.12 5.66 11.41
C ASP A 35 9.62 5.43 11.65
N LEU A 36 8.75 6.20 10.97
CA LEU A 36 7.30 6.18 11.14
C LEU A 36 6.59 6.55 9.84
N VAL A 37 5.48 5.86 9.54
CA VAL A 37 4.56 6.18 8.45
C VAL A 37 3.18 6.40 9.03
N LEU A 38 2.50 7.46 8.57
CA LEU A 38 1.12 7.76 8.92
C LEU A 38 0.22 7.55 7.70
N GLU A 39 -1.00 7.07 7.94
CA GLU A 39 -2.01 7.01 6.89
C GLU A 39 -2.39 8.41 6.44
N ARG A 40 -2.53 8.60 5.11
CA ARG A 40 -2.86 9.90 4.50
C ARG A 40 -4.13 10.53 5.07
N GLY A 41 -5.12 9.72 5.47
CA GLY A 41 -6.37 10.19 6.06
C GLY A 41 -6.21 10.85 7.44
N ALA A 42 -5.12 10.57 8.14
CA ALA A 42 -4.79 11.17 9.43
C ALA A 42 -3.92 12.44 9.31
N VAL A 43 -3.56 12.85 8.09
CA VAL A 43 -2.59 13.93 7.83
C VAL A 43 -3.25 15.05 7.02
N VAL A 44 -3.26 16.26 7.59
CA VAL A 44 -3.85 17.45 6.94
C VAL A 44 -2.96 17.95 5.80
N ASP A 45 -1.66 18.03 6.03
CA ASP A 45 -0.68 18.45 5.03
C ASP A 45 0.65 17.72 5.21
N VAL A 46 1.34 17.44 4.10
CA VAL A 46 2.63 16.76 4.09
C VAL A 46 3.45 17.27 2.91
N LYS A 47 4.73 17.55 3.16
CA LYS A 47 5.63 17.95 2.07
C LYS A 47 5.79 16.79 1.07
N PRO A 48 5.85 17.06 -0.25
CA PRO A 48 5.89 16.01 -1.26
C PRO A 48 7.01 14.97 -1.07
N GLN A 49 8.16 15.37 -0.51
CA GLN A 49 9.27 14.45 -0.26
C GLN A 49 8.97 13.35 0.78
N TYR A 50 7.95 13.52 1.63
CA TYR A 50 7.54 12.54 2.64
C TYR A 50 6.30 11.73 2.22
N GLU A 51 5.78 12.00 1.01
CA GLU A 51 4.68 11.24 0.43
C GLU A 51 5.26 10.01 -0.29
N ILE A 52 4.99 8.82 0.26
CA ILE A 52 5.58 7.57 -0.25
C ILE A 52 4.62 6.72 -1.08
N THR A 53 3.34 7.09 -1.22
CA THR A 53 2.30 6.28 -1.88
C THR A 53 2.73 5.85 -3.28
N ARG A 54 3.28 6.77 -4.09
CA ARG A 54 3.76 6.44 -5.44
C ARG A 54 4.90 5.42 -5.43
N GLN A 55 5.86 5.60 -4.51
CA GLN A 55 7.02 4.72 -4.39
C GLN A 55 6.59 3.31 -3.97
N VAL A 56 5.67 3.22 -3.00
CA VAL A 56 5.09 1.95 -2.54
C VAL A 56 4.34 1.24 -3.66
N ILE A 57 3.50 1.94 -4.43
CA ILE A 57 2.77 1.34 -5.55
C ILE A 57 3.72 0.83 -6.64
N GLN A 58 4.73 1.63 -7.00
CA GLN A 58 5.75 1.21 -7.97
C GLN A 58 6.48 -0.03 -7.49
N ARG A 59 6.85 -0.07 -6.21
CA ARG A 59 7.52 -1.22 -5.63
C ARG A 59 6.63 -2.46 -5.62
N MET A 60 5.38 -2.34 -5.17
CA MET A 60 4.42 -3.44 -5.17
C MET A 60 4.18 -4.00 -6.58
N ASN A 61 4.10 -3.15 -7.61
CA ASN A 61 3.96 -3.59 -9.00
C ASN A 61 5.20 -4.30 -9.54
N SER A 62 6.39 -4.00 -9.01
CA SER A 62 7.63 -4.71 -9.36
C SER A 62 7.74 -6.10 -8.71
N LEU A 63 6.92 -6.41 -7.70
CA LEU A 63 6.80 -7.72 -7.03
C LEU A 63 5.73 -8.62 -7.70
N ARG A 64 5.33 -8.29 -8.93
CA ARG A 64 4.37 -9.06 -9.72
C ARG A 64 5.04 -10.20 -10.46
#